data_AF-A0A0A9GEJ6-F1
#
_entry.id   AF-A0A0A9GEJ6-F1
#
_cell.length_a   1.000
_cell.length_b   1.000
_cell.length_c   1.000
_cell.angle_alpha   90.00
_cell.angle_beta   90.00
_cell.angle_gamma   90.00
#
_symmetry.space_group_name_H-M   'P 1'
#
loop_
_entity.id
_entity.type
_entity.pdbx_description
1 polymer ?
#
loop_
_entity_poly.entity_id
_entity_poly.type
_entity_poly.pdbx_seq_one_letter_code
_entity_poly.pdbx_strand_id
1 'polypeptide(L)'
;MLAHAGKWRETSFSCLRPAQSEAQYTYLWQELALLKASVLETRAKLMLRGGQYDIGYDLIRKAIFIRTSICGEHYPDTVSARETLSKLTRLLTTVQLS
;
A
#
# COMPACT_ATOMS: atom_id res chain seq x y z
N MET A 1 -40.65 -30.08 -35.94
CA MET A 1 -39.39 -30.43 -36.65
C MET A 1 -38.85 -29.12 -37.20
N LEU A 2 -37.71 -28.51 -36.85
CA LEU A 2 -36.58 -28.79 -35.96
C LEU A 2 -36.14 -27.41 -35.40
N ALA A 3 -35.84 -27.34 -34.11
CA ALA A 3 -35.33 -26.13 -33.47
C ALA A 3 -33.93 -25.80 -34.01
N HIS A 4 -33.74 -24.60 -34.56
CA HIS A 4 -32.45 -24.10 -35.00
C HIS A 4 -31.64 -23.65 -33.77
N ALA A 5 -31.14 -24.60 -32.99
CA ALA A 5 -30.16 -24.33 -31.95
C ALA A 5 -28.84 -23.94 -32.63
N GLY A 6 -28.58 -22.64 -32.70
CA GLY A 6 -27.27 -22.10 -33.08
C GLY A 6 -26.21 -22.74 -32.19
N LYS A 7 -25.37 -23.55 -32.83
CA LYS A 7 -24.25 -24.27 -32.21
C LYS A 7 -23.24 -23.23 -31.72
N TRP A 8 -23.37 -22.79 -30.48
CA TRP A 8 -22.32 -22.05 -29.79
C TRP A 8 -21.07 -22.93 -29.81
N ARG A 9 -20.07 -22.51 -30.57
CA ARG A 9 -18.77 -23.19 -30.59
C ARG A 9 -18.19 -23.01 -29.20
N GLU A 10 -18.25 -24.06 -28.40
CA GLU A 10 -17.27 -24.27 -27.35
C GLU A 10 -15.92 -24.48 -28.03
N THR A 11 -15.29 -23.39 -28.45
CA THR A 11 -13.85 -23.36 -28.58
C THR A 11 -13.32 -23.59 -27.19
N SER A 12 -12.91 -24.82 -26.94
CA SER A 12 -12.14 -25.22 -25.77
C SER A 12 -10.98 -24.24 -25.61
N PHE A 13 -11.12 -23.28 -24.70
CA PHE A 13 -9.99 -22.57 -24.12
C PHE A 13 -9.33 -23.45 -23.06
N SER A 14 -9.04 -24.70 -23.43
CA SER A 14 -8.14 -25.57 -22.70
C SER A 14 -6.75 -25.35 -23.29
N CYS A 15 -5.86 -24.75 -22.48
CA CYS A 15 -4.38 -24.78 -22.56
C CYS A 15 -3.62 -23.45 -22.52
N LEU A 16 -4.28 -22.28 -22.40
CA LEU A 16 -3.56 -20.99 -22.20
C LEU A 16 -4.23 -20.14 -21.11
N ARG A 17 -4.37 -20.69 -19.91
CA ARG A 17 -4.16 -19.85 -18.73
C ARG A 17 -2.70 -20.09 -18.35
N PRO A 18 -1.78 -19.12 -18.50
CA PRO A 18 -0.61 -19.15 -17.64
C PRO A 18 -1.21 -19.27 -16.24
N ALA A 19 -0.89 -20.33 -15.51
CA ALA A 19 -1.08 -20.30 -14.08
C ALA A 19 -0.46 -18.96 -13.65
N GLN A 20 -1.27 -18.00 -13.22
CA GLN A 20 -0.71 -16.78 -12.64
C GLN A 20 0.17 -17.30 -11.52
N SER A 21 1.48 -17.24 -11.75
CA SER A 21 2.45 -17.83 -10.85
C SER A 21 2.22 -17.19 -9.49
N GLU A 22 2.24 -17.97 -8.40
CA GLU A 22 2.16 -17.44 -7.03
C GLU A 22 3.14 -16.27 -6.82
N ALA A 23 4.27 -16.26 -7.52
CA ALA A 23 5.24 -15.16 -7.54
C ALA A 23 4.67 -13.86 -8.15
N GLN A 24 3.87 -13.94 -9.22
CA GLN A 24 3.22 -12.77 -9.84
C GLN A 24 2.20 -12.15 -8.90
N TYR A 25 1.39 -12.98 -8.22
CA TYR A 25 0.44 -12.49 -7.23
C TYR A 25 1.16 -11.85 -6.05
N THR A 26 2.23 -12.49 -5.55
CA THR A 26 3.08 -11.94 -4.48
C THR A 26 3.65 -10.57 -4.83
N TYR A 27 4.16 -10.39 -6.05
CA TYR A 27 4.66 -9.11 -6.54
C TYR A 27 3.56 -8.03 -6.57
N LEU A 28 2.40 -8.34 -7.13
CA LEU A 28 1.27 -7.41 -7.20
C LEU A 28 0.78 -6.98 -5.81
N TRP A 29 0.78 -7.89 -4.83
CA TRP A 29 0.46 -7.53 -3.44
C TRP A 29 1.50 -6.61 -2.82
N GLN A 30 2.78 -6.84 -3.08
CA GLN A 30 3.85 -5.97 -2.60
C GLN A 30 3.71 -4.56 -3.19
N GLU A 31 3.49 -4.43 -4.51
CA GLU A 31 3.27 -3.13 -5.15
C GLU A 31 2.03 -2.41 -4.57
N LEU A 32 0.91 -3.12 -4.43
CA LEU A 32 -0.30 -2.56 -3.85
C LEU A 32 -0.09 -2.09 -2.40
N ALA A 33 0.63 -2.89 -1.60
CA ALA A 33 0.96 -2.52 -0.23
C ALA A 33 1.88 -1.30 -0.18
N LEU A 34 2.89 -1.20 -1.06
CA LEU A 34 3.75 -0.03 -1.17
C LEU A 34 2.98 1.23 -1.59
N LEU A 35 2.04 1.11 -2.53
CA LEU A 35 1.15 2.21 -2.92
C LEU A 35 0.32 2.69 -1.73
N LYS A 36 -0.25 1.75 -0.96
CA LYS A 36 -0.97 2.06 0.28
C LYS A 36 -0.08 2.80 1.28
N ALA A 37 1.18 2.38 1.44
CA ALA A 37 2.14 3.06 2.31
C ALA A 37 2.40 4.52 1.86
N SER A 38 2.54 4.75 0.55
CA SER A 38 2.72 6.10 -0.02
C SER A 38 1.51 7.00 0.18
N VAL A 39 0.29 6.48 0.06
CA VAL A 39 -0.94 7.22 0.39
C VAL A 39 -1.00 7.56 1.89
N LEU A 40 -0.68 6.59 2.75
CA LEU A 40 -0.64 6.80 4.20
C LEU A 40 0.37 7.89 4.61
N GLU A 41 1.59 7.84 4.07
CA GLU A 41 2.61 8.86 4.32
C GLU A 41 2.18 10.23 3.78
N THR A 42 1.62 10.30 2.57
CA THR A 42 1.13 11.55 1.99
C THR A 42 0.07 12.17 2.89
N ARG A 43 -0.90 11.36 3.34
CA ARG A 43 -1.91 11.82 4.30
C ARG A 43 -1.26 12.27 5.61
N ALA A 44 -0.30 11.53 6.15
CA ALA A 44 0.42 11.92 7.37
C ALA A 44 1.12 13.28 7.22
N LYS A 45 1.77 13.54 6.08
CA LYS A 45 2.40 14.84 5.77
C LYS A 45 1.38 15.98 5.67
N LEU A 46 0.17 15.71 5.17
CA LEU A 46 -0.93 16.68 5.16
C LEU A 46 -1.46 16.95 6.58
N MET A 47 -1.67 15.90 7.38
CA MET A 47 -2.09 16.04 8.78
C MET A 47 -1.07 16.83 9.61
N LEU A 48 0.22 16.57 9.39
CA LEU A 48 1.33 17.34 9.98
C LEU A 48 1.23 18.84 9.66
N ARG A 49 0.92 19.21 8.41
CA ARG A 49 0.73 20.61 8.02
C ARG A 49 -0.54 21.23 8.59
N GLY A 50 -1.57 20.41 8.80
CA GLY A 50 -2.87 20.82 9.35
C GLY A 50 -2.96 20.80 10.87
N GLY A 51 -1.88 20.51 11.59
CA GLY A 51 -1.87 20.46 13.06
C GLY A 51 -2.47 19.18 13.67
N GLN A 52 -2.93 18.23 12.85
CA GLN A 52 -3.54 16.97 13.31
C GLN A 52 -2.44 15.92 13.57
N TYR A 53 -1.60 16.19 14.57
CA TYR A 53 -0.36 15.43 14.78
C TYR A 53 -0.58 13.99 15.24
N ASP A 54 -1.63 13.73 16.03
CA ASP A 54 -2.04 12.41 16.48
C ASP A 54 -2.43 11.51 15.30
N ILE A 55 -3.30 12.00 14.41
CA ILE A 55 -3.72 11.28 13.21
C ILE A 55 -2.52 11.06 12.28
N GLY A 56 -1.68 12.08 12.11
CA GLY A 56 -0.46 11.97 11.31
C GLY A 56 0.48 10.89 11.84
N TYR A 57 0.66 10.83 13.16
CA TYR A 57 1.53 9.87 13.86
C TYR A 57 1.07 8.42 13.63
N ASP A 58 -0.24 8.16 13.73
CA ASP A 58 -0.77 6.83 13.49
C ASP A 58 -0.64 6.38 12.04
N LEU A 59 -0.86 7.30 11.09
CA LEU A 59 -0.74 7.00 9.66
C LEU A 59 0.70 6.70 9.26
N ILE A 60 1.67 7.48 9.76
CA ILE A 60 3.07 7.27 9.38
C ILE A 60 3.65 5.98 9.97
N ARG A 61 3.22 5.56 11.17
CA ARG A 61 3.62 4.27 11.75
C ARG A 61 3.15 3.09 10.91
N LYS A 62 1.94 3.17 10.34
CA LYS A 62 1.41 2.16 9.41
C LYS A 62 2.21 2.11 8.10
N ALA A 63 2.59 3.27 7.56
CA ALA A 63 3.41 3.35 6.36
C ALA A 63 4.82 2.74 6.59
N ILE A 64 5.47 3.08 7.70
CA ILE A 64 6.77 2.52 8.09
C ILE A 64 6.68 1.00 8.22
N PHE A 65 5.67 0.49 8.93
CA PHE A 65 5.48 -0.96 9.09
C PHE A 65 5.44 -1.68 7.74
N ILE A 66 4.61 -1.21 6.80
CA ILE A 66 4.48 -1.82 5.47
C ILE A 66 5.82 -1.79 4.72
N ARG A 67 6.51 -0.64 4.67
CA ARG A 67 7.77 -0.52 3.92
C ARG A 67 8.90 -1.30 4.54
N THR A 68 8.99 -1.36 5.86
CA THR A 68 9.98 -2.20 6.55
C THR A 68 9.73 -3.69 6.26
N SER A 69 8.47 -4.14 6.24
CA SER A 69 8.15 -5.53 5.93
C SER A 69 8.44 -5.93 4.48
N ILE A 70 8.41 -4.99 3.53
CA ILE A 70 8.59 -5.29 2.09
C ILE A 70 10.02 -4.97 1.61
N CYS A 71 10.55 -3.79 1.93
CA CYS A 71 11.82 -3.28 1.40
C CYS A 71 12.94 -3.25 2.44
N GLY A 72 12.62 -3.38 3.72
CA GLY A 72 13.56 -3.25 4.83
C GLY A 72 13.74 -1.82 5.34
N GLU A 73 14.58 -1.69 6.36
CA GLU A 73 14.72 -0.47 7.15
C GLU A 73 15.50 0.67 6.49
N HIS A 74 16.48 0.31 5.67
CA HIS A 74 17.42 1.26 5.06
C HIS A 74 16.98 1.73 3.67
N TYR A 75 15.83 1.28 3.19
CA TYR A 75 15.29 1.72 1.92
C TYR A 75 14.94 3.22 1.96
N PRO A 76 15.23 4.01 0.91
CA PRO A 76 15.02 5.47 0.93
C PRO A 76 13.63 5.91 1.40
N ASP A 77 12.58 5.23 0.94
CA ASP A 77 11.20 5.55 1.32
C ASP A 77 10.87 5.20 2.78
N THR A 78 11.55 4.18 3.35
CA THR A 78 11.42 3.84 4.77
C THR A 78 12.11 4.90 5.63
N VAL A 79 13.28 5.37 5.20
CA VAL A 79 14.01 6.45 5.87
C VAL A 79 13.21 7.75 5.84
N SER A 80 12.68 8.14 4.67
CA SER A 80 11.85 9.35 4.54
C SER A 80 10.59 9.31 5.43
N ALA A 81 9.97 8.14 5.57
CA ALA A 81 8.84 7.96 6.47
C ALA A 81 9.24 8.12 7.95
N ARG A 82 10.42 7.60 8.35
CA ARG A 82 10.97 7.78 9.70
C ARG A 82 11.28 9.25 10.02
N GLU A 83 11.78 10.02 9.06
CA GLU A 83 11.97 11.46 9.24
C GLU A 83 10.64 12.18 9.49
N THR A 84 9.57 11.76 8.79
CA THR A 84 8.22 12.28 9.00
C THR A 84 7.71 11.93 10.40
N LEU A 85 7.94 10.70 10.88
CA LEU A 85 7.64 10.28 12.25
C LEU A 85 8.39 11.15 13.27
N SER A 86 9.70 11.39 13.09
CA SER A 86 10.48 12.25 13.99
C SER A 86 9.92 13.67 14.10
N LYS A 87 9.45 14.25 12.99
CA LYS A 87 8.80 15.57 12.98
C LYS A 87 7.49 15.56 13.78
N LEU A 88 6.65 14.53 13.60
CA LEU A 88 5.39 14.38 14.31
C LEU A 88 5.60 14.16 15.81
N THR A 89 6.52 13.28 16.20
CA THR A 89 6.87 13.03 17.60
C THR A 89 7.26 14.32 18.30
N ARG A 90 8.14 15.12 17.69
CA ARG A 90 8.59 16.39 18.26
C ARG A 90 7.41 17.34 18.51
N LEU A 91 6.51 17.49 17.55
CA LEU A 91 5.36 18.40 17.69
C LEU A 91 4.35 17.89 18.72
N LEU A 92 4.08 16.59 18.77
CA LEU A 92 3.23 16.00 19.81
C LEU A 92 3.79 16.26 21.20
N THR A 93 5.09 16.06 21.39
CA THR A 93 5.73 16.36 22.68
C THR A 93 5.64 17.85 23.03
N THR A 94 5.72 18.75 22.05
CA THR A 94 5.54 20.19 22.29
C THR A 94 4.11 20.53 22.70
N VAL A 95 3.10 19.96 22.04
CA VAL A 95 1.68 20.18 22.37
C VAL A 95 1.28 19.58 23.71
N GLN A 96 1.90 18.46 24.13
CA GLN A 96 1.64 17.86 25.44
C GLN A 96 2.22 18.65 26.61
N LEU A 97 3.23 19.49 26.35
CA LEU A 97 3.91 20.31 27.35
C LEU A 97 3.34 21.73 27.45
N SER A 98 2.44 22.12 26.54
CA SER A 98 1.73 23.41 26.53
C SER A 98 0.35 23.30 27.18
#